data_AF-A0A4V2M5D5-F1
#
_entry.id   AF-A0A4V2M5D5-F1
#
_cell.length_a   1.000
_cell.length_b   1.000
_cell.length_c   1.000
_cell.angle_alpha   90.00
_cell.angle_beta   90.00
_cell.angle_gamma   90.00
#
_symmetry.space_group_name_H-M   'P 1'
#
loop_
_entity.id
_entity.type
_entity.pdbx_description
1 polymer ?
#
loop_
_entity_poly.entity_id
_entity_poly.type
_entity_poly.pdbx_seq_one_letter_code
_entity_poly.pdbx_strand_id
1 'polypeptide(L)'
;MNDRYDDLMARRQALLDEARSRTEAMKNEFFRSAALASRSWGASAPTVGDNGQLRVTVHERDEYHRDVEVYTLVSEPDGTIWQTPVETADDDPSPDLRVHQGESEPTYHELAELARHHLGPRLAQAWLEHLAPAVRLAHAQPGDLVVGQLGGLPMLPINSWPFWAGHGPLSHIMSLDCAKLAPILPHLGLPASGRLSFFYFDGQFDNYRSTVGTWDPETMEGIRTLWFDREADAPPELTPIVTPAPSGLKPFRSIALTPIPTLTWPIWEHVELRRLWADHGLEQPMPGLPPEPVDALYDALHQRGYVAPNHLVGGHAFPEQSAVEMDLAIGSLHRSGVRDIDYESPEFEEHERGWQLLLQVDTDDDSGMMWGDVGKLYFLIRPADLEAGNFGEVAFTWQCG
;
A
#
# COMPACT_ATOMS: atom_id res chain seq x y z
N MET A 1 -0.76 35.74 -43.26
CA MET A 1 -0.27 34.48 -42.65
C MET A 1 -0.48 34.47 -41.14
N ASN A 2 -0.39 35.62 -40.43
CA ASN A 2 -0.77 35.76 -39.01
C ASN A 2 -2.23 35.38 -38.70
N ASP A 3 -3.20 35.88 -39.46
CA ASP A 3 -4.63 35.71 -39.14
C ASP A 3 -5.09 34.24 -39.07
N ARG A 4 -4.55 33.38 -39.96
CA ARG A 4 -4.83 31.93 -39.94
C ARG A 4 -4.11 31.19 -38.81
N TYR A 5 -2.96 31.70 -38.37
CA TYR A 5 -2.21 31.10 -37.26
C TYR A 5 -2.84 31.48 -35.92
N ASP A 6 -3.25 32.74 -35.77
CA ASP A 6 -3.92 33.25 -34.57
C ASP A 6 -5.30 32.57 -34.38
N ASP A 7 -6.07 32.40 -35.47
CA ASP A 7 -7.32 31.61 -35.47
C ASP A 7 -7.09 30.13 -35.07
N LEU A 8 -6.06 29.48 -35.65
CA LEU A 8 -5.71 28.10 -35.32
C LEU A 8 -5.32 27.95 -33.84
N MET A 9 -4.54 28.90 -33.30
CA MET A 9 -4.14 28.88 -31.89
C MET A 9 -5.32 29.12 -30.94
N ALA A 10 -6.25 30.01 -31.30
CA ALA A 10 -7.47 30.23 -30.53
C ALA A 10 -8.36 28.97 -30.50
N ARG A 11 -8.57 28.34 -31.67
CA ARG A 11 -9.34 27.09 -31.78
C ARG A 11 -8.67 25.92 -31.06
N ARG A 12 -7.34 25.83 -31.10
CA ARG A 12 -6.56 24.86 -30.33
C ARG A 12 -6.77 25.02 -28.84
N GLN A 13 -6.77 26.26 -28.33
CA GLN A 13 -6.99 26.53 -26.92
C GLN A 13 -8.43 26.15 -26.50
N ALA A 14 -9.43 26.53 -27.29
CA ALA A 14 -10.82 26.19 -27.02
C ALA A 14 -11.07 24.67 -26.97
N LEU A 15 -10.48 23.91 -27.89
CA LEU A 15 -10.58 22.45 -27.90
C LEU A 15 -9.94 21.81 -26.67
N LEU A 16 -8.80 22.33 -26.21
CA LEU A 16 -8.13 21.84 -25.00
C LEU A 16 -8.92 22.14 -23.73
N ASP A 17 -9.54 23.31 -23.65
CA ASP A 17 -10.36 23.71 -22.51
C ASP A 17 -11.65 22.87 -22.43
N GLU A 18 -12.28 22.58 -23.57
CA GLU A 18 -13.43 21.68 -23.66
C GLU A 18 -13.08 20.23 -23.29
N ALA A 19 -11.95 19.71 -23.79
CA ALA A 19 -11.48 18.37 -23.44
C ALA A 19 -11.25 18.23 -21.93
N ARG A 20 -10.66 19.27 -21.31
CA ARG A 20 -10.45 19.31 -19.86
C ARG A 20 -11.78 19.38 -19.10
N SER A 21 -12.70 20.25 -19.51
CA SER A 21 -14.02 20.40 -18.88
C SER A 21 -14.80 19.08 -18.85
N ARG A 22 -14.85 18.35 -19.96
CA ARG A 22 -15.53 17.04 -20.03
C ARG A 22 -14.85 15.97 -19.20
N THR A 23 -13.52 15.94 -19.24
CA THR A 23 -12.72 15.04 -18.40
C THR A 23 -13.04 15.26 -16.92
N GLU A 24 -13.16 16.51 -16.48
CA GLU A 24 -13.53 16.84 -15.11
C GLU A 24 -15.00 16.52 -14.78
N ALA A 25 -15.93 16.70 -15.72
CA ALA A 25 -17.33 16.32 -15.52
C ALA A 25 -17.50 14.80 -15.33
N MET A 26 -16.82 13.99 -16.16
CA MET A 26 -16.85 12.52 -16.08
C MET A 26 -16.22 12.00 -14.79
N LYS A 27 -15.05 12.54 -14.41
CA LYS A 27 -14.44 12.33 -13.09
C LYS A 27 -15.46 12.55 -11.97
N ASN A 28 -16.12 13.70 -11.99
CA ASN A 28 -17.07 14.10 -10.95
C ASN A 28 -18.31 13.20 -10.88
N GLU A 29 -18.80 12.66 -12.00
CA GLU A 29 -19.94 11.73 -12.03
C GLU A 29 -19.56 10.33 -11.51
N PHE A 30 -18.37 9.86 -11.91
CA PHE A 30 -17.82 8.59 -11.43
C PHE A 30 -17.52 8.62 -9.92
N PHE A 31 -16.91 9.68 -9.40
CA PHE A 31 -16.65 9.82 -7.96
C PHE A 31 -17.93 9.88 -7.12
N ARG A 32 -19.07 10.27 -7.70
CA ARG A 32 -20.38 10.21 -7.02
C ARG A 32 -20.94 8.80 -6.92
N SER A 33 -20.55 7.89 -7.81
CA SER A 33 -21.21 6.59 -8.02
C SER A 33 -20.34 5.37 -7.71
N ALA A 34 -19.01 5.48 -7.68
CA ALA A 34 -18.12 4.34 -7.59
C ALA A 34 -17.65 4.00 -6.16
N ALA A 35 -17.83 2.73 -5.78
CA ALA A 35 -17.03 2.08 -4.75
C ALA A 35 -15.68 1.66 -5.36
N LEU A 36 -14.60 2.32 -4.94
CA LEU A 36 -13.19 1.96 -5.16
C LEU A 36 -12.63 1.87 -6.59
N ALA A 37 -13.40 2.00 -7.67
CA ALA A 37 -12.79 2.00 -8.99
C ALA A 37 -11.90 3.25 -9.13
N SER A 38 -10.60 3.08 -9.42
CA SER A 38 -9.68 4.19 -9.68
C SER A 38 -9.66 4.46 -11.17
N ARG A 39 -10.78 4.92 -11.73
CA ARG A 39 -10.76 5.37 -13.13
C ARG A 39 -9.89 6.62 -13.23
N SER A 40 -9.09 6.69 -14.29
CA SER A 40 -8.25 7.85 -14.59
C SER A 40 -8.54 8.33 -16.00
N TRP A 41 -8.36 9.62 -16.25
CA TRP A 41 -8.67 10.21 -17.55
C TRP A 41 -7.51 11.05 -18.05
N GLY A 42 -7.22 10.96 -19.34
CA GLY A 42 -6.17 11.74 -20.00
C GLY A 42 -6.56 12.15 -21.41
N ALA A 43 -5.98 13.24 -21.89
CA ALA A 43 -6.17 13.71 -23.26
C ALA A 43 -4.83 13.68 -24.01
N SER A 44 -4.85 13.29 -25.29
CA SER A 44 -3.69 13.31 -26.17
C SER A 44 -3.26 14.74 -26.49
N ALA A 45 -2.05 14.90 -27.02
CA ALA A 45 -1.69 16.14 -27.70
C ALA A 45 -2.62 16.36 -28.93
N PRO A 46 -3.01 17.61 -29.23
CA PRO A 46 -3.86 17.91 -30.37
C PRO A 46 -3.13 17.67 -31.69
N THR A 47 -3.84 17.09 -32.66
CA THR A 47 -3.35 16.86 -34.04
C THR A 47 -4.17 17.70 -35.02
N VAL A 48 -3.53 18.13 -36.13
CA VAL A 48 -4.17 18.94 -37.19
C VAL A 48 -4.36 18.07 -38.43
N GLY A 49 -5.59 17.95 -38.92
CA GLY A 49 -5.89 17.25 -40.18
C GLY A 49 -5.75 18.14 -41.42
N ASP A 50 -5.65 17.52 -42.59
CA ASP A 50 -5.45 18.20 -43.88
C ASP A 50 -6.58 19.20 -44.24
N ASN A 51 -7.76 19.01 -43.67
CA ASN A 51 -8.93 19.89 -43.80
C ASN A 51 -8.96 21.04 -42.75
N GLY A 52 -7.92 21.18 -41.92
CA GLY A 52 -7.85 22.20 -40.87
C GLY A 52 -8.66 21.87 -39.61
N GLN A 53 -9.16 20.63 -39.48
CA GLN A 53 -9.75 20.14 -38.23
C GLN A 53 -8.68 19.88 -37.18
N LEU A 54 -9.00 20.19 -35.93
CA LEU A 54 -8.18 19.82 -34.77
C LEU A 54 -8.79 18.62 -34.07
N ARG A 55 -7.96 17.67 -33.65
CA ARG A 55 -8.41 16.43 -32.98
C ARG A 55 -7.65 16.19 -31.69
N VAL A 56 -8.37 15.82 -30.64
CA VAL A 56 -7.82 15.39 -29.35
C VAL A 56 -8.50 14.08 -28.96
N THR A 57 -7.72 13.05 -28.63
CA THR A 57 -8.23 11.78 -28.13
C THR A 57 -8.33 11.86 -26.61
N VAL A 58 -9.49 11.55 -26.06
CA VAL A 58 -9.70 11.40 -24.63
C VAL A 58 -9.73 9.92 -24.30
N HIS A 59 -8.96 9.54 -23.29
CA HIS A 59 -8.80 8.20 -22.79
C HIS A 59 -9.41 8.16 -21.40
N GLU A 60 -10.47 7.40 -21.21
CA GLU A 60 -10.91 6.92 -19.91
C GLU A 60 -10.26 5.58 -19.65
N ARG A 61 -9.64 5.44 -18.49
CA ARG A 61 -8.96 4.22 -18.08
C ARG A 61 -9.58 3.64 -16.84
N ASP A 62 -9.67 2.31 -16.78
CA ASP A 62 -10.07 1.58 -15.59
C ASP A 62 -9.02 1.62 -14.48
N GLU A 63 -9.33 0.98 -13.36
CA GLU A 63 -8.43 0.74 -12.24
C GLU A 63 -7.14 -0.01 -12.60
N TYR A 64 -7.06 -0.58 -13.81
CA TYR A 64 -5.88 -1.25 -14.36
C TYR A 64 -5.12 -0.38 -15.38
N HIS A 65 -5.47 0.91 -15.51
CA HIS A 65 -4.94 1.85 -16.52
C HIS A 65 -5.19 1.42 -17.97
N ARG A 66 -6.17 0.54 -18.22
CA ARG A 66 -6.56 0.16 -19.59
C ARG A 66 -7.62 1.12 -20.08
N ASP A 67 -7.49 1.57 -21.32
CA ASP A 67 -8.49 2.42 -21.93
C ASP A 67 -9.82 1.66 -22.04
N VAL A 68 -10.82 2.07 -21.27
CA VAL A 68 -12.16 1.47 -21.25
C VAL A 68 -13.16 2.25 -22.09
N GLU A 69 -12.93 3.55 -22.25
CA GLU A 69 -13.60 4.35 -23.28
C GLU A 69 -12.59 5.28 -23.94
N VAL A 70 -12.60 5.31 -25.27
CA VAL A 70 -11.78 6.22 -26.06
C VAL A 70 -12.67 6.95 -27.04
N TYR A 71 -12.68 8.27 -26.97
CA TYR A 71 -13.40 9.12 -27.91
C TYR A 71 -12.52 10.27 -28.39
N THR A 72 -12.77 10.73 -29.60
CA THR A 72 -12.07 11.87 -30.19
C THR A 72 -12.98 13.09 -30.19
N LEU A 73 -12.49 14.19 -29.64
CA LEU A 73 -13.08 15.52 -29.82
C LEU A 73 -12.49 16.15 -31.09
N VAL A 74 -13.37 16.61 -31.98
CA VAL A 74 -13.03 17.26 -33.24
C VAL A 74 -13.49 18.70 -33.20
N SER A 75 -12.60 19.65 -33.48
CA SER A 75 -12.93 21.06 -33.69
C SER A 75 -12.86 21.40 -35.18
N GLU A 76 -13.99 21.85 -35.71
CA GLU A 76 -14.13 22.35 -37.08
C GLU A 76 -13.52 23.75 -37.27
N PRO A 77 -13.21 24.14 -38.52
CA PRO A 77 -12.78 25.51 -38.87
C PRO A 77 -13.66 26.64 -38.34
N ASP A 78 -14.96 26.38 -38.20
CA ASP A 78 -15.93 27.36 -37.69
C ASP A 78 -16.00 27.42 -36.15
N GLY A 79 -15.17 26.65 -35.46
CA GLY A 79 -15.12 26.58 -34.00
C GLY A 79 -16.09 25.57 -33.37
N THR A 80 -16.92 24.88 -34.17
CA THR A 80 -17.81 23.83 -33.66
C THR A 80 -17.00 22.65 -33.14
N ILE A 81 -17.36 22.13 -31.95
CA ILE A 81 -16.73 20.95 -31.35
C ILE A 81 -17.74 19.82 -31.25
N TRP A 82 -17.37 18.63 -31.72
CA TRP A 82 -18.19 17.43 -31.63
C TRP A 82 -17.34 16.20 -31.29
N GLN A 83 -18.03 15.14 -30.87
CA GLN A 83 -17.42 13.90 -30.40
C GLN A 83 -17.67 12.78 -31.42
N THR A 84 -16.66 11.96 -31.66
CA THR A 84 -16.80 10.66 -32.30
C THR A 84 -16.23 9.56 -31.42
N PRO A 85 -16.88 8.39 -31.32
CA PRO A 85 -16.21 7.22 -30.76
C PRO A 85 -14.98 6.89 -31.61
N VAL A 86 -13.94 6.37 -30.96
CA VAL A 86 -12.85 5.70 -31.66
C VAL A 86 -13.30 4.25 -31.89
N GLU A 87 -13.21 3.75 -33.14
CA GLU A 87 -13.29 2.31 -33.38
C GLU A 87 -12.07 1.68 -32.72
N THR A 88 -12.24 1.19 -31.49
CA THR A 88 -11.29 0.27 -30.89
C THR A 88 -11.33 -1.02 -31.70
N ALA A 89 -10.16 -1.55 -32.06
CA ALA A 89 -10.08 -2.92 -32.54
C ALA A 89 -10.70 -3.83 -31.46
N ASP A 90 -11.59 -4.72 -31.89
CA ASP A 90 -12.24 -5.73 -31.03
C ASP A 90 -11.19 -6.46 -30.18
N ASP A 91 -11.23 -6.26 -28.87
CA ASP A 91 -10.82 -7.28 -27.91
C ASP A 91 -12.05 -7.59 -27.03
N ASP A 92 -12.70 -8.70 -27.37
CA ASP A 92 -13.87 -9.27 -26.70
C ASP A 92 -13.51 -9.75 -25.27
N PRO A 93 -14.28 -9.38 -24.23
CA PRO A 93 -14.06 -9.85 -22.88
C PRO A 93 -14.81 -11.16 -22.61
N SER A 94 -14.12 -12.15 -22.06
CA SER A 94 -14.75 -13.10 -21.15
C SER A 94 -13.84 -13.35 -19.95
N PRO A 95 -14.34 -13.18 -18.72
CA PRO A 95 -13.56 -13.42 -17.53
C PRO A 95 -13.53 -14.92 -17.25
N ASP A 96 -12.39 -15.55 -17.48
CA ASP A 96 -12.00 -16.64 -16.60
C ASP A 96 -11.59 -15.98 -15.28
N LEU A 97 -12.31 -16.31 -14.20
CA LEU A 97 -11.78 -16.16 -12.83
C LEU A 97 -10.49 -16.98 -12.76
N ARG A 98 -9.36 -16.34 -13.06
CA ARG A 98 -8.05 -16.92 -12.86
C ARG A 98 -7.57 -16.47 -11.50
N VAL A 99 -7.73 -17.34 -10.52
CA VAL A 99 -6.85 -17.33 -9.35
C VAL A 99 -5.43 -17.35 -9.91
N HIS A 100 -4.65 -16.31 -9.63
CA HIS A 100 -3.25 -16.21 -10.03
C HIS A 100 -2.53 -17.55 -9.83
N GLN A 101 -2.18 -18.20 -10.95
CA GLN A 101 -1.31 -19.37 -10.96
C GLN A 101 0.12 -18.86 -11.14
N GLY A 102 0.79 -18.59 -10.03
CA GLY A 102 2.19 -18.20 -9.98
C GLY A 102 2.68 -18.33 -8.54
N GLU A 103 3.23 -19.51 -8.23
CA GLU A 103 3.82 -19.93 -6.94
C GLU A 103 2.85 -19.92 -5.74
N SER A 104 2.53 -21.11 -5.22
CA SER A 104 1.50 -21.26 -4.19
C SER A 104 1.97 -20.71 -2.85
N GLU A 105 1.07 -19.99 -2.16
CA GLU A 105 1.24 -19.64 -0.75
C GLU A 105 1.59 -20.88 0.09
N PRO A 106 2.40 -20.71 1.15
CA PRO A 106 2.74 -21.81 2.04
C PRO A 106 1.48 -22.42 2.64
N THR A 107 1.36 -23.74 2.54
CA THR A 107 0.23 -24.45 3.14
C THR A 107 0.56 -24.84 4.58
N TYR A 108 -0.47 -24.96 5.42
CA TYR A 108 -0.28 -25.46 6.80
C TYR A 108 0.44 -26.82 6.82
N HIS A 109 0.12 -27.72 5.87
CA HIS A 109 0.74 -29.03 5.80
C HIS A 109 2.24 -28.95 5.52
N GLU A 110 2.64 -28.10 4.58
CA GLU A 110 4.04 -27.83 4.23
C GLU A 110 4.82 -27.26 5.43
N LEU A 111 4.30 -26.21 6.06
CA LEU A 111 4.91 -25.61 7.25
C LEU A 111 5.03 -26.62 8.40
N ALA A 112 4.02 -27.48 8.58
CA ALA A 112 4.03 -28.49 9.61
C ALA A 112 5.04 -29.62 9.35
N GLU A 113 5.29 -29.99 8.09
CA GLU A 113 6.36 -30.93 7.74
C GLU A 113 7.75 -30.33 8.01
N LEU A 114 7.99 -29.08 7.61
CA LEU A 114 9.25 -28.37 7.90
C LEU A 114 9.49 -28.27 9.41
N ALA A 115 8.50 -27.80 10.16
CA ALA A 115 8.60 -27.68 11.61
C ALA A 115 8.87 -29.04 12.28
N ARG A 116 8.16 -30.11 11.89
CA ARG A 116 8.38 -31.45 12.44
C ARG A 116 9.77 -31.99 12.14
N HIS A 117 10.29 -31.71 10.94
CA HIS A 117 11.60 -32.15 10.50
C HIS A 117 12.72 -31.55 11.36
N HIS A 118 12.65 -30.23 11.64
CA HIS A 118 13.72 -29.51 12.33
C HIS A 118 13.56 -29.44 13.86
N LEU A 119 12.33 -29.31 14.37
CA LEU A 119 12.08 -29.08 15.81
C LEU A 119 11.65 -30.35 16.57
N GLY A 120 11.28 -31.42 15.86
CA GLY A 120 10.61 -32.58 16.43
C GLY A 120 9.14 -32.29 16.81
N PRO A 121 8.34 -33.33 17.11
CA PRO A 121 6.88 -33.26 17.05
C PRO A 121 6.23 -32.34 18.10
N ARG A 122 6.77 -32.28 19.32
CA ARG A 122 6.17 -31.47 20.40
C ARG A 122 6.42 -29.99 20.19
N LEU A 123 7.67 -29.61 19.92
CA LEU A 123 8.05 -28.23 19.70
C LEU A 123 7.49 -27.71 18.38
N ALA A 124 7.46 -28.54 17.33
CA ALA A 124 6.78 -28.20 16.08
C ALA A 124 5.31 -27.85 16.30
N GLN A 125 4.58 -28.63 17.11
CA GLN A 125 3.18 -28.35 17.41
C GLN A 125 3.02 -27.01 18.13
N ALA A 126 3.88 -26.71 19.10
CA ALA A 126 3.85 -25.43 19.81
C ALA A 126 4.18 -24.25 18.88
N TRP A 127 5.17 -24.39 17.99
CA TRP A 127 5.49 -23.36 16.99
C TRP A 127 4.33 -23.13 16.00
N LEU A 128 3.64 -24.20 15.57
CA LEU A 128 2.50 -24.11 14.66
C LEU A 128 1.30 -23.35 15.27
N GLU A 129 1.20 -23.27 16.60
CA GLU A 129 0.17 -22.46 17.29
C GLU A 129 0.42 -20.95 17.17
N HIS A 130 1.63 -20.55 16.75
CA HIS A 130 1.98 -19.16 16.48
C HIS A 130 1.78 -18.75 15.02
N LEU A 131 1.36 -19.65 14.13
CA LEU A 131 1.02 -19.26 12.76
C LEU A 131 -0.18 -18.31 12.77
N ALA A 132 -0.12 -17.28 11.93
CA ALA A 132 -1.18 -16.30 11.81
C ALA A 132 -1.66 -16.18 10.35
N PRO A 133 -2.98 -16.15 10.10
CA PRO A 133 -3.51 -15.82 8.79
C PRO A 133 -3.20 -14.37 8.44
N ALA A 134 -2.89 -14.14 7.18
CA ALA A 134 -2.65 -12.81 6.62
C ALA A 134 -3.23 -12.73 5.20
N VAL A 135 -3.15 -11.54 4.61
CA VAL A 135 -3.46 -11.32 3.20
C VAL A 135 -2.23 -10.71 2.54
N ARG A 136 -1.60 -11.46 1.63
CA ARG A 136 -0.61 -10.87 0.73
C ARG A 136 -1.33 -10.07 -0.35
N LEU A 137 -0.79 -8.90 -0.68
CA LEU A 137 -1.34 -8.03 -1.71
C LEU A 137 -0.50 -8.16 -2.98
N ALA A 138 -1.07 -8.78 -4.01
CA ALA A 138 -0.45 -8.88 -5.32
C ALA A 138 -0.98 -7.78 -6.26
N HIS A 139 -0.25 -7.48 -7.32
CA HIS A 139 -0.76 -6.62 -8.38
C HIS A 139 -1.96 -7.29 -9.04
N ALA A 140 -3.09 -6.60 -9.04
CA ALA A 140 -4.33 -7.10 -9.59
C ALA A 140 -4.26 -7.16 -11.13
N GLN A 141 -4.76 -8.25 -11.69
CA GLN A 141 -5.01 -8.40 -13.11
C GLN A 141 -6.48 -8.10 -13.44
N PRO A 142 -6.79 -7.82 -14.72
CA PRO A 142 -8.16 -7.67 -15.16
C PRO A 142 -9.09 -8.79 -14.70
N GLY A 143 -10.14 -8.42 -13.96
CA GLY A 143 -11.15 -9.35 -13.45
C GLY A 143 -10.92 -9.78 -11.99
N ASP A 144 -9.77 -9.43 -11.41
CA ASP A 144 -9.50 -9.70 -10.01
C ASP A 144 -10.30 -8.78 -9.07
N LEU A 145 -10.55 -9.27 -7.86
CA LEU A 145 -11.06 -8.43 -6.78
C LEU A 145 -10.00 -7.42 -6.37
N VAL A 146 -10.25 -6.14 -6.59
CA VAL A 146 -9.39 -5.05 -6.11
C VAL A 146 -9.76 -4.66 -4.68
N VAL A 147 -8.81 -4.78 -3.75
CA VAL A 147 -8.97 -4.45 -2.31
C VAL A 147 -8.15 -3.25 -1.87
N GLY A 148 -7.24 -2.78 -2.72
CA GLY A 148 -6.38 -1.65 -2.39
C GLY A 148 -5.67 -1.08 -3.61
N GLN A 149 -4.91 -0.03 -3.35
CA GLN A 149 -4.11 0.69 -4.32
C GLN A 149 -2.75 0.99 -3.70
N LEU A 150 -1.68 0.56 -4.37
CA LEU A 150 -0.31 0.98 -4.10
C LEU A 150 -0.04 2.31 -4.81
N GLY A 151 0.61 3.24 -4.13
CA GLY A 151 1.00 4.53 -4.70
C GLY A 151 -0.17 5.34 -5.26
N GLY A 152 0.12 6.23 -6.22
CA GLY A 152 -0.87 7.09 -6.84
C GLY A 152 -1.49 8.12 -5.89
N LEU A 153 -2.63 8.67 -6.29
CA LEU A 153 -3.35 9.67 -5.50
C LEU A 153 -4.40 9.00 -4.61
N PRO A 154 -4.43 9.30 -3.30
CA PRO A 154 -5.46 8.82 -2.39
C PRO A 154 -6.77 9.60 -2.57
N MET A 155 -7.86 8.98 -2.13
CA MET A 155 -9.13 9.67 -1.93
C MET A 155 -9.16 10.20 -0.51
N LEU A 156 -9.15 11.52 -0.36
CA LEU A 156 -9.14 12.19 0.93
C LEU A 156 -10.14 13.35 0.95
N PRO A 157 -10.57 13.80 2.13
CA PRO A 157 -11.21 15.11 2.27
C PRO A 157 -10.33 16.25 1.72
N ILE A 158 -10.95 17.31 1.22
CA ILE A 158 -10.24 18.49 0.71
C ILE A 158 -9.33 19.06 1.82
N ASN A 159 -8.09 19.44 1.45
CA ASN A 159 -7.08 20.02 2.35
C ASN A 159 -6.63 19.11 3.52
N SER A 160 -6.85 17.79 3.43
CA SER A 160 -6.43 16.85 4.47
C SER A 160 -5.14 16.09 4.14
N TRP A 161 -4.43 16.46 3.08
CA TRP A 161 -3.14 15.85 2.74
C TRP A 161 -2.17 15.99 3.93
N PRO A 162 -1.53 14.91 4.41
CA PRO A 162 -0.71 15.03 5.60
C PRO A 162 0.67 15.67 5.35
N PHE A 163 1.15 16.43 6.33
CA PHE A 163 2.42 17.15 6.29
C PHE A 163 3.25 16.87 7.55
N TRP A 164 4.56 16.79 7.36
CA TRP A 164 5.55 16.89 8.45
C TRP A 164 6.04 18.33 8.54
N ALA A 165 5.75 18.98 9.67
CA ALA A 165 6.06 20.39 9.88
C ALA A 165 7.56 20.66 9.72
N GLY A 166 7.93 21.62 8.87
CA GLY A 166 9.32 21.95 8.58
C GLY A 166 10.01 21.08 7.51
N HIS A 167 9.39 19.96 7.11
CA HIS A 167 9.94 19.04 6.10
C HIS A 167 9.15 19.08 4.80
N GLY A 168 7.84 18.80 4.83
CA GLY A 168 7.02 18.81 3.63
C GLY A 168 5.84 17.82 3.66
N PRO A 169 5.14 17.66 2.51
CA PRO A 169 4.05 16.72 2.36
C PRO A 169 4.56 15.28 2.42
N LEU A 170 3.74 14.38 2.98
CA LEU A 170 4.04 12.94 2.97
C LEU A 170 3.64 12.31 1.64
N SER A 171 4.38 11.28 1.21
CA SER A 171 4.01 10.47 0.04
C SER A 171 2.90 9.50 0.41
N HIS A 172 1.91 9.35 -0.47
CA HIS A 172 0.90 8.30 -0.34
C HIS A 172 1.53 6.95 -0.72
N ILE A 173 1.47 6.01 0.22
CA ILE A 173 2.08 4.68 0.07
C ILE A 173 1.02 3.68 -0.36
N MET A 174 -0.08 3.57 0.38
CA MET A 174 -1.12 2.60 0.06
C MET A 174 -2.48 3.04 0.58
N SER A 175 -3.53 2.66 -0.14
CA SER A 175 -4.92 2.75 0.28
C SER A 175 -5.55 1.36 0.30
N LEU A 176 -6.28 1.02 1.37
CA LEU A 176 -6.95 -0.26 1.54
C LEU A 176 -8.44 -0.07 1.85
N ASP A 177 -9.30 -0.85 1.21
CA ASP A 177 -10.75 -0.87 1.48
C ASP A 177 -11.09 -1.89 2.55
N CYS A 178 -11.50 -1.38 3.71
CA CYS A 178 -11.80 -2.19 4.88
C CYS A 178 -13.02 -3.10 4.65
N ALA A 179 -14.03 -2.64 3.89
CA ALA A 179 -15.23 -3.43 3.62
C ALA A 179 -14.94 -4.68 2.79
N LYS A 180 -13.91 -4.63 1.93
CA LYS A 180 -13.48 -5.78 1.13
C LYS A 180 -12.49 -6.68 1.85
N LEU A 181 -11.62 -6.12 2.70
CA LEU A 181 -10.62 -6.90 3.44
C LEU A 181 -11.18 -7.55 4.70
N ALA A 182 -12.07 -6.90 5.45
CA ALA A 182 -12.59 -7.42 6.71
C ALA A 182 -13.27 -8.79 6.58
N PRO A 183 -14.02 -9.11 5.50
CA PRO A 183 -14.56 -10.46 5.31
C PRO A 183 -13.49 -11.52 4.99
N ILE A 184 -12.35 -11.13 4.43
CA ILE A 184 -11.25 -12.03 4.05
C ILE A 184 -10.37 -12.31 5.27
N LEU A 185 -10.15 -11.30 6.10
CA LEU A 185 -9.30 -11.37 7.30
C LEU A 185 -10.06 -10.89 8.55
N PRO A 186 -11.11 -11.60 8.98
CA PRO A 186 -11.97 -11.16 10.08
C PRO A 186 -11.25 -11.07 11.42
N HIS A 187 -10.19 -11.86 11.61
CA HIS A 187 -9.40 -11.88 12.84
C HIS A 187 -8.56 -10.62 13.06
N LEU A 188 -8.26 -9.86 12.01
CA LEU A 188 -7.53 -8.61 12.16
C LEU A 188 -8.38 -7.52 12.82
N GLY A 189 -9.71 -7.59 12.73
CA GLY A 189 -10.59 -6.58 13.34
C GLY A 189 -10.59 -5.24 12.58
N LEU A 190 -10.38 -5.27 11.26
CA LEU A 190 -10.54 -4.07 10.43
C LEU A 190 -11.97 -3.50 10.53
N PRO A 191 -12.15 -2.17 10.37
CA PRO A 191 -13.48 -1.57 10.26
C PRO A 191 -14.34 -2.26 9.19
N ALA A 192 -15.66 -2.31 9.40
CA ALA A 192 -16.57 -2.91 8.42
C ALA A 192 -16.72 -2.09 7.13
N SER A 193 -16.28 -0.83 7.15
CA SER A 193 -16.40 0.16 6.09
C SER A 193 -15.28 1.19 6.14
N GLY A 194 -15.22 2.03 5.11
CA GLY A 194 -14.20 3.06 4.98
C GLY A 194 -12.88 2.56 4.41
N ARG A 195 -11.92 3.48 4.37
CA ARG A 195 -10.63 3.28 3.73
C ARG A 195 -9.50 3.68 4.65
N LEU A 196 -8.50 2.82 4.75
CA LEU A 196 -7.22 3.15 5.37
C LEU A 196 -6.25 3.67 4.31
N SER A 197 -5.64 4.83 4.55
CA SER A 197 -4.62 5.43 3.70
C SER A 197 -3.35 5.65 4.51
N PHE A 198 -2.23 5.13 4.01
CA PHE A 198 -0.93 5.13 4.67
C PHE A 198 0.02 6.10 3.96
N PHE A 199 0.71 6.92 4.76
CA PHE A 199 1.61 7.96 4.29
C PHE A 199 2.95 7.89 4.99
N TYR A 200 4.01 8.17 4.23
CA TYR A 200 5.40 8.16 4.71
C TYR A 200 6.20 9.29 4.04
N PHE A 201 7.10 9.93 4.78
CA PHE A 201 8.05 10.89 4.23
C PHE A 201 9.23 10.15 3.61
N ASP A 202 9.21 10.00 2.28
CA ASP A 202 10.20 9.23 1.51
C ASP A 202 11.47 10.02 1.12
N GLY A 203 11.62 11.25 1.61
CA GLY A 203 12.76 12.11 1.31
C GLY A 203 12.73 12.76 -0.08
N GLN A 204 11.79 12.44 -0.97
CA GLN A 204 11.74 13.05 -2.32
C GLN A 204 11.66 14.58 -2.25
N PHE A 205 10.97 15.11 -1.24
CA PHE A 205 10.72 16.53 -1.10
C PHE A 205 11.95 17.34 -0.64
N ASP A 206 12.85 16.75 0.15
CA ASP A 206 14.04 17.43 0.69
C ASP A 206 15.37 16.94 0.10
N ASN A 207 15.29 16.11 -0.94
CA ASN A 207 16.43 15.41 -1.56
C ASN A 207 17.12 14.43 -0.60
N TYR A 208 16.32 13.61 0.08
CA TYR A 208 16.73 12.50 0.93
C TYR A 208 17.63 12.93 2.09
N ARG A 209 17.36 14.12 2.64
CA ARG A 209 18.11 14.66 3.78
C ARG A 209 17.56 14.19 5.11
N SER A 210 16.24 13.98 5.16
CA SER A 210 15.53 13.51 6.34
C SER A 210 15.04 12.08 6.10
N THR A 211 15.01 11.30 7.18
CA THR A 211 14.51 9.94 7.18
C THR A 211 13.73 9.72 8.47
N VAL A 212 12.69 8.90 8.37
CA VAL A 212 11.80 8.60 9.50
C VAL A 212 12.17 7.25 10.10
N GLY A 213 12.24 7.16 11.43
CA GLY A 213 12.49 5.88 12.08
C GLY A 213 12.55 5.96 13.60
N THR A 214 12.51 4.79 14.24
CA THR A 214 12.33 4.65 15.69
C THR A 214 13.48 5.19 16.54
N TRP A 215 14.63 5.48 15.93
CA TRP A 215 15.80 6.08 16.59
C TRP A 215 15.56 7.51 17.08
N ASP A 216 14.66 8.26 16.45
CA ASP A 216 14.32 9.63 16.84
C ASP A 216 12.79 9.82 16.83
N PRO A 217 12.18 10.00 18.00
CA PRO A 217 10.75 10.23 18.13
C PRO A 217 10.19 11.40 17.32
N GLU A 218 10.97 12.47 17.13
CA GLU A 218 10.51 13.65 16.39
C GLU A 218 10.24 13.32 14.93
N THR A 219 10.89 12.28 14.41
CA THR A 219 10.69 11.84 13.03
C THR A 219 9.36 11.13 12.80
N MET A 220 8.66 10.67 13.85
CA MET A 220 7.35 10.02 13.72
C MET A 220 6.26 10.96 13.20
N GLU A 221 6.51 12.28 13.15
CA GLU A 221 5.64 13.20 12.41
C GLU A 221 5.66 12.95 10.89
N GLY A 222 6.70 12.29 10.39
CA GLY A 222 6.86 11.88 8.99
C GLY A 222 6.04 10.65 8.59
N ILE A 223 5.21 10.08 9.47
CA ILE A 223 4.23 9.04 9.13
C ILE A 223 2.81 9.47 9.46
N ARG A 224 1.84 9.03 8.66
CA ARG A 224 0.41 9.20 8.97
C ARG A 224 -0.41 8.04 8.43
N THR A 225 -1.34 7.56 9.24
CA THR A 225 -2.39 6.64 8.82
C THR A 225 -3.73 7.35 9.00
N LEU A 226 -4.51 7.40 7.94
CA LEU A 226 -5.83 8.00 7.94
C LEU A 226 -6.87 6.92 7.67
N TRP A 227 -7.89 6.84 8.52
CA TRP A 227 -9.10 6.12 8.22
C TRP A 227 -10.19 7.13 7.87
N PHE A 228 -10.91 6.87 6.78
CA PHE A 228 -12.04 7.69 6.36
C PHE A 228 -13.19 6.79 5.97
N ASP A 229 -14.34 6.96 6.65
CA ASP A 229 -15.58 6.32 6.28
C ASP A 229 -16.53 7.36 5.67
N ARG A 230 -16.81 7.23 4.37
CA ARG A 230 -17.68 8.17 3.65
C ARG A 230 -19.09 8.22 4.24
N GLU A 231 -19.60 7.11 4.78
CA GLU A 231 -20.97 7.06 5.32
C GLU A 231 -21.08 7.65 6.74
N ALA A 232 -19.99 7.59 7.51
CA ALA A 232 -19.94 8.12 8.87
C ALA A 232 -19.38 9.56 8.97
N ASP A 233 -18.42 9.92 8.11
CA ASP A 233 -17.57 11.11 8.28
C ASP A 233 -17.83 12.23 7.27
N ALA A 234 -18.72 12.04 6.29
CA ALA A 234 -19.08 13.11 5.35
C ALA A 234 -20.33 13.88 5.81
N PRO A 235 -20.22 15.18 6.17
CA PRO A 235 -21.31 16.10 5.89
C PRO A 235 -21.64 15.99 4.38
N PRO A 236 -22.91 16.08 3.96
CA PRO A 236 -23.30 16.00 2.55
C PRO A 236 -22.61 17.02 1.61
N GLU A 237 -21.82 17.95 2.16
CA GLU A 237 -21.09 19.01 1.46
C GLU A 237 -19.59 18.71 1.26
N LEU A 238 -19.00 17.75 1.98
CA LEU A 238 -17.59 17.34 1.80
C LEU A 238 -17.54 16.10 0.91
N THR A 239 -17.39 16.31 -0.39
CA THR A 239 -17.19 15.20 -1.34
C THR A 239 -15.73 14.75 -1.26
N PRO A 240 -15.43 13.47 -0.96
CA PRO A 240 -14.08 12.94 -1.12
C PRO A 240 -13.72 13.05 -2.60
N ILE A 241 -12.66 13.79 -2.90
CA ILE A 241 -12.11 13.91 -4.24
C ILE A 241 -10.78 13.18 -4.28
N VAL A 242 -10.38 12.71 -5.47
CA VAL A 242 -8.96 12.39 -5.68
C VAL A 242 -8.20 13.67 -5.41
N THR A 243 -7.46 13.69 -4.30
CA THR A 243 -6.76 14.90 -3.86
C THR A 243 -5.51 15.03 -4.72
N PRO A 244 -5.36 16.11 -5.50
CA PRO A 244 -4.14 16.32 -6.27
C PRO A 244 -2.93 16.34 -5.32
N ALA A 245 -1.83 15.74 -5.76
CA ALA A 245 -0.60 15.80 -5.00
C ALA A 245 -0.19 17.27 -4.76
N PRO A 246 0.28 17.62 -3.56
CA PRO A 246 0.87 18.93 -3.30
C PRO A 246 1.99 19.25 -4.30
N SER A 247 2.12 20.54 -4.64
CA SER A 247 3.16 21.00 -5.57
C SER A 247 4.55 20.53 -5.13
N GLY A 248 5.30 19.93 -6.05
CA GLY A 248 6.65 19.41 -5.80
C GLY A 248 6.70 17.95 -5.35
N LEU A 249 5.58 17.38 -4.89
CA LEU A 249 5.49 15.95 -4.60
C LEU A 249 5.17 15.17 -5.87
N LYS A 250 5.94 14.12 -6.15
CA LYS A 250 5.69 13.19 -7.25
C LYS A 250 5.10 11.91 -6.68
N PRO A 251 3.81 11.60 -6.91
CA PRO A 251 3.24 10.34 -6.47
C PRO A 251 3.97 9.15 -7.09
N PHE A 252 4.10 8.08 -6.32
CA PHE A 252 4.46 6.77 -6.85
C PHE A 252 3.46 6.32 -7.91
N ARG A 253 3.87 5.37 -8.76
CA ARG A 253 2.96 4.79 -9.76
C ARG A 253 1.81 4.09 -9.04
N SER A 254 0.60 4.30 -9.58
CA SER A 254 -0.61 3.69 -9.04
C SER A 254 -0.75 2.26 -9.55
N ILE A 255 -0.89 1.30 -8.64
CA ILE A 255 -1.10 -0.13 -8.95
C ILE A 255 -2.28 -0.65 -8.13
N ALA A 256 -3.26 -1.27 -8.79
CA ALA A 256 -4.37 -1.94 -8.11
C ALA A 256 -3.89 -3.24 -7.45
N LEU A 257 -4.42 -3.55 -6.26
CA LEU A 257 -4.00 -4.69 -5.45
C LEU A 257 -5.13 -5.68 -5.24
N THR A 258 -4.82 -6.97 -5.38
CA THR A 258 -5.72 -8.09 -5.14
C THR A 258 -5.27 -8.92 -3.93
N PRO A 259 -6.21 -9.46 -3.12
CA PRO A 259 -5.86 -10.19 -1.91
C PRO A 259 -5.55 -11.65 -2.21
N ILE A 260 -4.47 -12.15 -1.65
CA ILE A 260 -4.10 -13.57 -1.65
C ILE A 260 -4.01 -14.02 -0.18
N PRO A 261 -5.00 -14.77 0.32
CA PRO A 261 -4.95 -15.31 1.68
C PRO A 261 -3.72 -16.21 1.86
N THR A 262 -2.98 -16.00 2.95
CA THR A 262 -1.74 -16.72 3.24
C THR A 262 -1.58 -17.00 4.73
N LEU A 263 -0.59 -17.83 5.06
CA LEU A 263 -0.16 -18.10 6.42
C LEU A 263 1.23 -17.52 6.64
N THR A 264 1.41 -16.90 7.80
CA THR A 264 2.65 -16.25 8.21
C THR A 264 3.11 -16.81 9.55
N TRP A 265 4.40 -16.65 9.83
CA TRP A 265 5.04 -17.11 11.05
C TRP A 265 5.88 -15.98 11.64
N PRO A 266 6.05 -15.92 12.97
CA PRO A 266 6.90 -14.92 13.59
C PRO A 266 8.36 -15.17 13.20
N ILE A 267 9.19 -14.13 13.17
CA ILE A 267 10.65 -14.31 13.15
C ILE A 267 11.12 -14.96 14.47
N TRP A 268 12.26 -15.63 14.46
CA TRP A 268 12.71 -16.42 15.63
C TRP A 268 12.98 -15.57 16.88
N GLU A 269 13.32 -14.29 16.71
CA GLU A 269 13.50 -13.30 17.79
C GLU A 269 12.19 -12.80 18.41
N HIS A 270 11.03 -13.09 17.81
CA HIS A 270 9.74 -12.63 18.32
C HIS A 270 9.55 -13.07 19.78
N VAL A 271 9.04 -12.18 20.63
CA VAL A 271 9.06 -12.33 22.10
C VAL A 271 8.34 -13.58 22.63
N GLU A 272 7.27 -14.04 21.98
CA GLU A 272 6.60 -15.31 22.29
C GLU A 272 7.48 -16.52 21.92
N LEU A 273 8.19 -16.46 20.79
CA LEU A 273 9.06 -17.54 20.36
C LEU A 273 10.32 -17.63 21.20
N ARG A 274 10.93 -16.50 21.60
CA ARG A 274 12.07 -16.50 22.55
C ARG A 274 11.74 -17.27 23.83
N ARG A 275 10.54 -17.10 24.38
CA ARG A 275 10.05 -17.87 25.53
C ARG A 275 9.84 -19.35 25.19
N LEU A 276 9.21 -19.64 24.05
CA LEU A 276 8.99 -21.01 23.59
C LEU A 276 10.30 -21.80 23.47
N TRP A 277 11.33 -21.19 22.90
CA TRP A 277 12.66 -21.77 22.76
C TRP A 277 13.31 -22.04 24.12
N ALA A 278 13.28 -21.05 25.01
CA ALA A 278 13.82 -21.18 26.37
C ALA A 278 13.12 -22.30 27.17
N ASP A 279 11.78 -22.39 27.10
CA ASP A 279 10.99 -23.43 27.78
C ASP A 279 11.31 -24.86 27.30
N HIS A 280 11.88 -24.98 26.09
CA HIS A 280 12.33 -26.24 25.52
C HIS A 280 13.85 -26.46 25.63
N GLY A 281 14.56 -25.61 26.38
CA GLY A 281 15.99 -25.71 26.60
C GLY A 281 16.84 -25.37 25.37
N LEU A 282 16.29 -24.62 24.42
CA LEU A 282 16.99 -24.12 23.24
C LEU A 282 17.56 -22.73 23.54
N GLU A 283 18.72 -22.71 24.19
CA GLU A 283 19.44 -21.48 24.52
C GLU A 283 20.21 -20.97 23.30
N GLN A 284 20.28 -19.64 23.15
CA GLN A 284 21.10 -19.02 22.11
C GLN A 284 22.58 -19.35 22.36
N PRO A 285 23.33 -19.80 21.34
CA PRO A 285 24.76 -20.04 21.50
C PRO A 285 25.52 -18.74 21.81
N MET A 286 25.13 -17.63 21.17
CA MET A 286 25.61 -16.27 21.42
C MET A 286 24.48 -15.26 21.12
N PRO A 287 24.53 -14.02 21.66
CA PRO A 287 23.51 -13.02 21.40
C PRO A 287 23.27 -12.78 19.90
N GLY A 288 22.02 -12.88 19.47
CA GLY A 288 21.63 -12.64 18.07
C GLY A 288 21.86 -13.82 17.14
N LEU A 289 22.19 -15.01 17.68
CA LEU A 289 22.26 -16.25 16.90
C LEU A 289 21.19 -17.25 17.38
N PRO A 290 20.39 -17.82 16.47
CA PRO A 290 19.42 -18.83 16.83
C PRO A 290 20.10 -20.15 17.24
N PRO A 291 19.44 -20.97 18.09
CA PRO A 291 19.84 -22.36 18.31
C PRO A 291 19.79 -23.17 17.00
N GLU A 292 20.69 -24.15 16.81
CA GLU A 292 20.83 -24.91 15.55
C GLU A 292 19.53 -25.50 14.95
N PRO A 293 18.61 -26.13 15.71
CA PRO A 293 17.35 -26.60 15.13
C PRO A 293 16.39 -25.46 14.73
N VAL A 294 16.48 -24.30 15.37
CA VAL A 294 15.72 -23.10 15.02
C VAL A 294 16.32 -22.47 13.76
N ASP A 295 17.65 -22.31 13.72
CA ASP A 295 18.40 -21.82 12.56
C ASP A 295 18.05 -22.63 11.30
N ALA A 296 18.13 -23.96 11.39
CA ALA A 296 17.82 -24.86 10.29
C ALA A 296 16.36 -24.75 9.80
N LEU A 297 15.40 -24.50 10.70
CA LEU A 297 14.01 -24.27 10.31
C LEU A 297 13.86 -22.95 9.56
N TYR A 298 14.44 -21.85 10.08
CA TYR A 298 14.30 -20.53 9.46
C TYR A 298 15.07 -20.44 8.14
N ASP A 299 16.21 -21.11 8.02
CA ASP A 299 16.89 -21.33 6.74
C ASP A 299 15.99 -22.05 5.73
N ALA A 300 15.29 -23.10 6.15
CA ALA A 300 14.37 -23.83 5.28
C ALA A 300 13.16 -22.98 4.87
N LEU A 301 12.62 -22.17 5.78
CA LEU A 301 11.54 -21.21 5.51
C LEU A 301 12.01 -20.08 4.57
N HIS A 302 13.25 -19.61 4.72
CA HIS A 302 13.85 -18.62 3.82
C HIS A 302 14.10 -19.21 2.43
N GLN A 303 14.65 -20.43 2.34
CA GLN A 303 14.87 -21.14 1.07
C GLN A 303 13.57 -21.49 0.36
N ARG A 304 12.49 -21.74 1.12
CA ARG A 304 11.15 -21.86 0.55
C ARG A 304 10.73 -20.56 -0.15
N GLY A 305 11.24 -19.43 0.31
CA GLY A 305 11.01 -18.12 -0.27
C GLY A 305 9.57 -17.64 -0.08
N TYR A 306 9.40 -16.34 -0.26
CA TYR A 306 8.11 -15.70 -0.44
C TYR A 306 8.07 -15.08 -1.83
N VAL A 307 6.87 -14.86 -2.35
CA VAL A 307 6.68 -14.18 -3.62
C VAL A 307 6.89 -12.69 -3.40
N ALA A 308 7.95 -12.14 -4.00
CA ALA A 308 8.21 -10.69 -4.02
C ALA A 308 7.44 -10.02 -5.20
N PRO A 309 6.99 -8.77 -5.05
CA PRO A 309 6.99 -7.99 -3.80
C PRO A 309 5.99 -8.56 -2.78
N ASN A 310 6.39 -8.58 -1.50
CA ASN A 310 5.64 -9.18 -0.40
C ASN A 310 4.93 -8.12 0.46
N HIS A 311 3.99 -7.39 -0.16
CA HIS A 311 3.06 -6.51 0.54
C HIS A 311 2.07 -7.34 1.36
N LEU A 312 1.84 -7.01 2.63
CA LEU A 312 1.11 -7.88 3.55
C LEU A 312 0.16 -7.09 4.46
N VAL A 313 -1.03 -7.62 4.73
CA VAL A 313 -1.99 -7.11 5.72
C VAL A 313 -2.24 -8.18 6.77
N GLY A 314 -2.06 -7.83 8.05
CA GLY A 314 -2.21 -8.75 9.17
C GLY A 314 -1.13 -9.84 9.24
N GLY A 315 -1.30 -10.76 10.18
CA GLY A 315 -0.34 -11.83 10.45
C GLY A 315 0.96 -11.34 11.07
N HIS A 316 2.05 -12.05 10.79
CA HIS A 316 3.40 -11.71 11.21
C HIS A 316 4.14 -11.00 10.08
N ALA A 317 4.93 -9.99 10.46
CA ALA A 317 5.84 -9.32 9.52
C ALA A 317 6.90 -10.29 8.99
N PHE A 318 7.49 -9.93 7.84
CA PHE A 318 8.71 -10.53 7.29
C PHE A 318 9.86 -9.51 7.40
N PRO A 319 10.47 -9.37 8.58
CA PRO A 319 11.52 -8.39 8.84
C PRO A 319 12.75 -8.64 7.97
N GLU A 320 13.49 -7.57 7.64
CA GLU A 320 14.78 -7.68 6.96
C GLU A 320 15.94 -7.84 7.94
N GLN A 321 15.73 -7.41 9.18
CA GLN A 321 16.73 -7.37 10.23
C GLN A 321 16.20 -8.18 11.43
N SER A 322 15.89 -7.51 12.54
CA SER A 322 15.30 -8.12 13.73
C SER A 322 13.77 -8.02 13.73
N ALA A 323 13.11 -8.67 14.71
CA ALA A 323 11.69 -8.48 14.96
C ALA A 323 11.31 -6.98 14.98
N VAL A 324 10.30 -6.59 14.21
CA VAL A 324 9.89 -5.19 14.06
C VAL A 324 9.33 -4.62 15.36
N GLU A 325 8.77 -5.49 16.21
CA GLU A 325 8.29 -5.16 17.55
C GLU A 325 9.43 -4.71 18.48
N MET A 326 10.66 -5.23 18.27
CA MET A 326 11.83 -4.76 19.00
C MET A 326 12.15 -3.31 18.64
N ASP A 327 12.08 -2.92 17.37
CA ASP A 327 12.28 -1.53 16.94
C ASP A 327 11.26 -0.59 17.60
N LEU A 328 10.00 -1.03 17.69
CA LEU A 328 8.94 -0.28 18.35
C LEU A 328 9.18 -0.16 19.85
N ALA A 329 9.64 -1.22 20.50
CA ALA A 329 9.99 -1.22 21.91
C ALA A 329 11.15 -0.25 22.19
N ILE A 330 12.20 -0.29 21.38
CA ILE A 330 13.34 0.64 21.44
C ILE A 330 12.84 2.08 21.28
N GLY A 331 12.04 2.35 20.24
CA GLY A 331 11.50 3.69 19.99
C GLY A 331 10.62 4.20 21.13
N SER A 332 9.82 3.32 21.75
CA SER A 332 8.99 3.67 22.90
C SER A 332 9.82 4.01 24.14
N LEU A 333 10.85 3.22 24.44
CA LEU A 333 11.76 3.48 25.55
C LEU A 333 12.56 4.77 25.33
N HIS A 334 13.02 5.02 24.09
CA HIS A 334 13.67 6.28 23.73
C HIS A 334 12.75 7.49 23.93
N ARG A 335 11.45 7.38 23.62
CA ARG A 335 10.45 8.43 23.92
C ARG A 335 10.31 8.70 25.40
N SER A 336 10.37 7.65 26.22
CA SER A 336 10.32 7.75 27.68
C SER A 336 11.62 8.24 28.33
N GLY A 337 12.66 8.53 27.52
CA GLY A 337 13.95 9.05 27.99
C GLY A 337 14.95 7.97 28.42
N VAL A 338 14.61 6.69 28.23
CA VAL A 338 15.56 5.59 28.41
C VAL A 338 16.56 5.61 27.24
N ARG A 339 17.82 5.33 27.53
CA ARG A 339 18.92 5.34 26.54
C ARG A 339 19.74 4.05 26.58
N ASP A 340 20.04 3.57 27.78
CA ASP A 340 20.61 2.25 27.99
C ASP A 340 19.48 1.23 28.12
N ILE A 341 19.28 0.43 27.07
CA ILE A 341 18.19 -0.56 26.99
C ILE A 341 18.75 -1.95 27.32
N ASP A 342 18.11 -2.61 28.29
CA ASP A 342 18.30 -4.03 28.57
C ASP A 342 17.23 -4.85 27.81
N TYR A 343 17.65 -5.49 26.72
CA TYR A 343 16.80 -6.27 25.81
C TYR A 343 16.24 -7.57 26.44
N GLU A 344 16.77 -7.97 27.60
CA GLU A 344 16.32 -9.13 28.35
C GLU A 344 15.43 -8.75 29.55
N SER A 345 15.22 -7.45 29.77
CA SER A 345 14.42 -6.98 30.89
C SER A 345 12.91 -7.25 30.66
N PRO A 346 12.16 -7.57 31.72
CA PRO A 346 10.69 -7.69 31.63
C PRO A 346 10.01 -6.40 31.13
N GLU A 347 10.61 -5.23 31.40
CA GLU A 347 10.12 -3.94 30.91
C GLU A 347 10.24 -3.83 29.38
N PHE A 348 11.35 -4.28 28.80
CA PHE A 348 11.50 -4.31 27.34
C PHE A 348 10.47 -5.24 26.70
N GLU A 349 10.31 -6.45 27.24
CA GLU A 349 9.30 -7.39 26.74
C GLU A 349 7.87 -6.83 26.81
N GLU A 350 7.53 -6.02 27.80
CA GLU A 350 6.22 -5.38 27.90
C GLU A 350 5.96 -4.41 26.74
N HIS A 351 6.99 -3.66 26.32
CA HIS A 351 6.90 -2.72 25.20
C HIS A 351 6.84 -3.42 23.84
N GLU A 352 7.49 -4.59 23.71
CA GLU A 352 7.52 -5.41 22.50
C GLU A 352 6.20 -6.18 22.28
N ARG A 353 5.54 -6.61 23.36
CA ARG A 353 4.28 -7.38 23.24
C ARG A 353 3.12 -6.54 22.75
N GLY A 354 2.14 -7.23 22.18
CA GLY A 354 0.78 -6.69 21.97
C GLY A 354 0.65 -5.72 20.80
N TRP A 355 1.62 -5.73 19.88
CA TRP A 355 1.48 -5.15 18.55
C TRP A 355 0.87 -6.16 17.60
N GLN A 356 0.10 -5.68 16.63
CA GLN A 356 -0.34 -6.46 15.48
C GLN A 356 0.08 -5.75 14.21
N LEU A 357 0.52 -6.50 13.20
CA LEU A 357 0.81 -5.94 11.89
C LEU A 357 -0.49 -5.46 11.25
N LEU A 358 -0.54 -4.17 10.90
CA LEU A 358 -1.64 -3.60 10.12
C LEU A 358 -1.31 -3.63 8.63
N LEU A 359 -0.08 -3.22 8.28
CA LEU A 359 0.40 -3.21 6.89
C LEU A 359 1.92 -3.38 6.86
N GLN A 360 2.41 -4.22 5.95
CA GLN A 360 3.79 -4.25 5.46
C GLN A 360 3.79 -3.85 3.99
N VAL A 361 4.71 -2.96 3.60
CA VAL A 361 4.91 -2.53 2.22
C VAL A 361 6.34 -2.82 1.81
N ASP A 362 6.51 -3.75 0.87
CA ASP A 362 7.80 -4.14 0.34
C ASP A 362 8.35 -3.09 -0.64
N THR A 363 9.63 -3.20 -0.96
CA THR A 363 10.18 -2.58 -2.16
C THR A 363 9.48 -3.16 -3.39
N ASP A 364 9.12 -2.30 -4.33
CA ASP A 364 8.32 -2.67 -5.51
C ASP A 364 8.71 -1.77 -6.68
N ASP A 365 9.57 -2.31 -7.56
CA ASP A 365 10.11 -1.62 -8.73
C ASP A 365 9.01 -1.14 -9.70
N ASP A 366 7.92 -1.91 -9.85
CA ASP A 366 6.82 -1.55 -10.75
C ASP A 366 6.10 -0.28 -10.28
N SER A 367 6.05 -0.07 -8.97
CA SER A 367 5.49 1.13 -8.33
C SER A 367 6.49 2.30 -8.24
N GLY A 368 7.78 1.99 -8.33
CA GLY A 368 8.90 2.90 -8.09
C GLY A 368 9.21 3.10 -6.60
N MET A 369 8.74 2.22 -5.73
CA MET A 369 9.02 2.25 -4.28
C MET A 369 10.31 1.48 -3.98
N MET A 370 11.24 2.15 -3.30
CA MET A 370 12.54 1.60 -2.90
C MET A 370 12.86 2.11 -1.50
N TRP A 371 13.02 1.20 -0.55
CA TRP A 371 13.21 1.54 0.87
C TRP A 371 14.65 1.22 1.30
N GLY A 372 15.55 2.20 1.22
CA GLY A 372 16.98 1.94 1.49
C GLY A 372 17.56 0.93 0.50
N ASP A 373 18.23 -0.11 1.02
CA ASP A 373 18.70 -1.25 0.21
C ASP A 373 17.63 -2.34 0.21
N VAL A 374 16.65 -2.22 -0.69
CA VAL A 374 15.56 -3.21 -0.92
C VAL A 374 14.83 -3.60 0.37
N GLY A 375 14.45 -2.61 1.17
CA GLY A 375 13.79 -2.80 2.46
C GLY A 375 12.27 -2.89 2.39
N LYS A 376 11.63 -2.82 3.57
CA LYS A 376 10.18 -2.75 3.75
C LYS A 376 9.77 -1.75 4.83
N LEU A 377 8.57 -1.19 4.66
CA LEU A 377 7.87 -0.37 5.65
C LEU A 377 6.91 -1.23 6.48
N TYR A 378 6.83 -0.99 7.79
CA TYR A 378 5.94 -1.72 8.69
C TYR A 378 5.08 -0.75 9.51
N PHE A 379 3.77 -0.94 9.43
CA PHE A 379 2.77 -0.23 10.21
C PHE A 379 2.11 -1.22 11.17
N LEU A 380 2.24 -0.96 12.47
CA LEU A 380 1.70 -1.81 13.51
C LEU A 380 0.74 -1.00 14.38
N ILE A 381 -0.25 -1.66 14.97
CA ILE A 381 -1.23 -1.01 15.85
C ILE A 381 -1.47 -1.89 17.07
N ARG A 382 -1.94 -1.31 18.18
CA ARG A 382 -2.43 -2.11 19.31
C ARG A 382 -3.85 -2.62 19.00
N PRO A 383 -4.22 -3.84 19.40
CA PRO A 383 -5.60 -4.34 19.24
C PRO A 383 -6.67 -3.41 19.80
N ALA A 384 -6.42 -2.81 20.97
CA ALA A 384 -7.36 -1.88 21.60
C ALA A 384 -7.55 -0.59 20.78
N ASP A 385 -6.49 -0.06 20.16
CA ASP A 385 -6.56 1.12 19.32
C ASP A 385 -7.24 0.83 17.99
N LEU A 386 -7.03 -0.37 17.42
CA LEU A 386 -7.74 -0.78 16.22
C LEU A 386 -9.25 -0.92 16.48
N GLU A 387 -9.64 -1.58 17.58
CA GLU A 387 -11.04 -1.72 17.98
C GLU A 387 -11.71 -0.35 18.23
N ALA A 388 -10.96 0.59 18.79
CA ALA A 388 -11.43 1.96 19.00
C ALA A 388 -11.42 2.84 17.73
N GLY A 389 -10.84 2.38 16.63
CA GLY A 389 -10.66 3.18 15.41
C GLY A 389 -9.61 4.29 15.54
N ASN A 390 -8.69 4.18 16.51
CA ASN A 390 -7.65 5.16 16.82
C ASN A 390 -6.43 5.01 15.88
N PHE A 391 -6.62 5.19 14.57
CA PHE A 391 -5.54 5.04 13.59
C PHE A 391 -4.42 6.10 13.69
N GLY A 392 -4.59 7.12 14.54
CA GLY A 392 -3.52 8.04 14.92
C GLY A 392 -2.42 7.39 15.78
N GLU A 393 -2.72 6.27 16.43
CA GLU A 393 -1.79 5.51 17.29
C GLU A 393 -1.05 4.40 16.53
N VAL A 394 -1.14 4.38 15.20
CA VAL A 394 -0.36 3.45 14.37
C VAL A 394 1.13 3.74 14.54
N ALA A 395 1.86 2.74 15.01
CA ALA A 395 3.30 2.74 15.12
C ALA A 395 3.95 2.37 13.78
N PHE A 396 5.21 2.78 13.62
CA PHE A 396 5.94 2.62 12.38
C PHE A 396 7.40 2.27 12.63
N THR A 397 7.92 1.35 11.80
CA THR A 397 9.36 1.15 11.58
C THR A 397 9.59 0.79 10.12
N TRP A 398 10.84 0.78 9.69
CA TRP A 398 11.25 0.24 8.39
C TRP A 398 12.65 -0.35 8.53
N GLN A 399 12.94 -1.34 7.71
CA GLN A 399 14.21 -2.07 7.71
C GLN A 399 14.65 -2.31 6.27
N CYS A 400 15.96 -2.43 6.04
CA CYS A 400 16.58 -2.74 4.75
C CYS A 400 17.88 -3.52 4.97
N GLY A 401 18.43 -4.18 3.96
CA GLY A 401 19.54 -5.12 4.18
C GLY A 401 20.30 -5.57 2.94
#